data_AF-A0A941D9W1-F1
#
_entry.id   AF-A0A941D9W1-F1
#
_cell.length_a   1.000
_cell.length_b   1.000
_cell.length_c   1.000
_cell.angle_alpha   90.00
_cell.angle_beta   90.00
_cell.angle_gamma   90.00
#
_symmetry.space_group_name_H-M   'P 1'
#
loop_
_entity.id
_entity.type
_entity.pdbx_description
1 polymer ?
#
loop_
_entity_poly.entity_id
_entity_poly.type
_entity_poly.pdbx_seq_one_letter_code
_entity_poly.pdbx_strand_id
1 'polypeptide(L)'
;MTPRTHQARDRHRAEHRADIVRTIALAGSCAAFVAVPNLGAVLGEGEETDRYDTVITPPGYAFTVWAPIFAGCVADTVAQCRATGRRREASRRTGWPLAGAYTLNTLWSLAAQQDRFALTPLLLPTATALTGVAHRRLQHLQDPPRLTALATGALLGWTALASTVNLAAAARLLGAPKASPAAIAATSAGLSLTTGILARYIAGNPRGATATATTSAWGLATTALTPSRPPATRATAAAATLAVIATAARRRRR
;
A
#
# COMPACT_ATOMS: atom_id res chain seq x y z
N MET A 1 18.45 -44.97 19.50
CA MET A 1 17.73 -43.89 18.76
C MET A 1 17.51 -42.75 19.75
N THR A 2 18.24 -41.63 19.63
CA THR A 2 18.46 -40.68 20.75
C THR A 2 17.40 -39.56 20.83
N PRO A 3 17.08 -39.04 22.04
CA PRO A 3 16.09 -37.97 22.26
C PRO A 3 16.25 -36.72 21.37
N ARG A 4 17.50 -36.38 21.01
CA ARG A 4 17.83 -35.28 20.09
C ARG A 4 17.20 -35.42 18.69
N THR A 5 17.00 -36.65 18.20
CA THR A 5 16.42 -36.90 16.86
C THR A 5 14.90 -36.70 16.82
N HIS A 6 14.21 -36.93 17.94
CA HIS A 6 12.77 -36.65 18.07
C HIS A 6 12.52 -35.14 18.10
N GLN A 7 13.28 -34.41 18.92
CA GLN A 7 13.14 -32.96 19.08
C GLN A 7 13.39 -32.19 17.77
N ALA A 8 14.33 -32.64 16.93
CA ALA A 8 14.61 -32.06 15.62
C ALA A 8 13.46 -32.30 14.61
N ARG A 9 12.85 -33.49 14.62
CA ARG A 9 11.72 -33.84 13.76
C ARG A 9 10.46 -33.03 14.12
N ASP A 10 10.22 -32.81 15.41
CA ASP A 10 9.06 -32.05 15.88
C ASP A 10 9.16 -30.56 15.53
N ARG A 11 10.36 -29.97 15.67
CA ARG A 11 10.63 -28.59 15.21
C ARG A 11 10.41 -28.44 13.70
N HIS A 12 10.94 -29.37 12.89
CA HIS A 12 10.73 -29.33 11.44
C HIS A 12 9.25 -29.43 11.05
N ARG A 13 8.47 -30.30 11.71
CA ARG A 13 7.01 -30.38 11.50
C ARG A 13 6.29 -29.09 11.90
N ALA A 14 6.66 -28.49 13.02
CA ALA A 14 6.07 -27.24 13.50
C ALA A 14 6.35 -26.08 12.53
N GLU A 15 7.59 -25.90 12.09
CA GLU A 15 7.95 -24.90 11.09
C GLU A 15 7.21 -25.11 9.77
N HIS A 16 7.12 -26.36 9.33
CA HIS A 16 6.40 -26.69 8.11
C HIS A 16 4.90 -26.34 8.21
N ARG A 17 4.26 -26.63 9.35
CA ARG A 17 2.87 -26.24 9.61
C ARG A 17 2.71 -24.72 9.63
N ALA A 18 3.59 -24.00 10.32
CA ALA A 18 3.55 -22.53 10.37
C ALA A 18 3.72 -21.90 8.98
N ASP A 19 4.59 -22.46 8.15
CA ASP A 19 4.77 -22.04 6.76
C ASP A 19 3.49 -22.25 5.93
N ILE A 20 2.80 -23.39 6.09
CA ILE A 20 1.52 -23.66 5.43
C ILE A 20 0.46 -22.65 5.85
N VAL A 21 0.26 -22.46 7.16
CA VAL A 21 -0.77 -21.55 7.70
C VAL A 21 -0.55 -20.12 7.20
N ARG A 22 0.69 -19.63 7.26
CA ARG A 22 1.03 -18.30 6.73
C ARG A 22 0.71 -18.18 5.24
N THR A 23 1.02 -19.20 4.45
CA THR A 23 0.71 -19.16 3.02
C THR A 23 -0.78 -19.18 2.74
N ILE A 24 -1.57 -19.98 3.46
CA ILE A 24 -3.03 -20.00 3.31
C ILE A 24 -3.59 -18.61 3.65
N ALA A 25 -3.16 -18.02 4.76
CA ALA A 25 -3.58 -16.68 5.17
C ALA A 25 -3.21 -15.61 4.11
N LEU A 26 -1.99 -15.66 3.57
CA LEU A 26 -1.53 -14.75 2.51
C LEU A 26 -2.35 -14.93 1.22
N ALA A 27 -2.56 -16.16 0.78
CA ALA A 27 -3.31 -16.46 -0.44
C ALA A 27 -4.78 -16.03 -0.32
N GLY A 28 -5.45 -16.37 0.78
CA GLY A 28 -6.84 -16.01 1.01
C GLY A 28 -7.04 -14.49 1.11
N SER A 29 -6.19 -13.80 1.87
CA SER A 29 -6.26 -12.34 1.97
C SER A 29 -5.93 -11.64 0.65
N CYS A 30 -4.96 -12.13 -0.13
CA CYS A 30 -4.66 -11.57 -1.46
C CYS A 30 -5.81 -11.77 -2.44
N ALA A 31 -6.45 -12.95 -2.44
CA ALA A 31 -7.62 -13.22 -3.26
C ALA A 31 -8.77 -12.26 -2.93
N ALA A 32 -9.08 -12.08 -1.63
CA ALA A 32 -10.11 -11.14 -1.19
C ALA A 32 -9.77 -9.69 -1.55
N PHE A 33 -8.51 -9.28 -1.36
CA PHE A 33 -8.00 -7.95 -1.68
C PHE A 33 -8.18 -7.56 -3.15
N VAL A 34 -8.10 -8.53 -4.06
CA VAL A 34 -8.37 -8.29 -5.49
C VAL A 34 -9.84 -8.47 -5.82
N ALA A 35 -10.49 -9.52 -5.31
CA ALA A 35 -11.85 -9.86 -5.73
C ALA A 35 -12.90 -8.84 -5.23
N VAL A 36 -12.84 -8.44 -3.96
CA VAL A 36 -13.87 -7.59 -3.34
C VAL A 36 -14.10 -6.25 -4.05
N PRO A 37 -13.08 -5.41 -4.30
CA PRO A 37 -13.30 -4.12 -4.99
C PRO A 37 -13.81 -4.30 -6.43
N ASN A 38 -13.35 -5.35 -7.13
CA ASN A 38 -13.73 -5.58 -8.53
C ASN A 38 -15.14 -6.18 -8.65
N LEU A 39 -15.52 -7.11 -7.75
CA LEU A 39 -16.86 -7.68 -7.73
C LEU A 39 -17.90 -6.65 -7.31
N GLY A 40 -17.61 -5.83 -6.29
CA GLY A 40 -18.50 -4.71 -5.91
C GLY A 40 -18.78 -3.80 -7.10
N ALA A 41 -17.74 -3.38 -7.82
CA ALA A 41 -17.89 -2.56 -9.03
C ALA A 41 -18.74 -3.22 -10.12
N VAL A 42 -18.59 -4.53 -10.36
CA VAL A 42 -19.36 -5.27 -11.38
C VAL A 42 -20.81 -5.49 -10.97
N LEU A 43 -21.08 -5.69 -9.68
CA LEU A 43 -22.41 -5.94 -9.13
C LEU A 43 -23.22 -4.67 -8.87
N GLY A 44 -22.65 -3.48 -9.12
CA GLY A 44 -23.29 -2.18 -8.86
C GLY A 44 -23.11 -1.67 -7.43
N GLU A 45 -22.33 -2.37 -6.61
CA GLU A 45 -21.91 -1.99 -5.25
C GLU A 45 -20.49 -1.41 -5.28
N GLY A 46 -20.26 -0.43 -6.15
CA GLY A 46 -18.97 0.26 -6.25
C GLY A 46 -18.62 1.03 -4.98
N GLU A 47 -17.35 1.37 -4.80
CA GLU A 47 -16.89 2.16 -3.65
C GLU A 47 -17.44 3.61 -3.72
N GLU A 48 -18.35 3.97 -2.82
CA GLU A 48 -18.97 5.30 -2.79
C GLU A 48 -18.13 6.32 -2.00
N THR A 49 -17.08 6.84 -2.62
CA THR A 49 -16.13 7.75 -1.94
C THR A 49 -16.34 9.24 -2.22
N ASP A 50 -17.21 9.59 -3.18
CA ASP A 50 -17.37 10.94 -3.71
C ASP A 50 -17.82 11.97 -2.67
N ARG A 51 -18.67 11.56 -1.72
CA ARG A 51 -19.16 12.43 -0.63
C ARG A 51 -18.01 12.93 0.26
N TYR A 52 -16.99 12.10 0.41
CA TYR A 52 -15.82 12.34 1.25
C TYR A 52 -14.62 12.86 0.46
N ASP A 53 -14.83 13.22 -0.81
CA ASP A 53 -13.79 13.77 -1.66
C ASP A 53 -13.17 15.04 -1.05
N THR A 54 -11.85 15.10 -1.14
CA THR A 54 -11.01 16.20 -0.65
C THR A 54 -10.34 16.91 -1.82
N VAL A 55 -9.73 18.06 -1.57
CA VAL A 55 -8.98 18.79 -2.62
C VAL A 55 -7.71 18.05 -3.08
N ILE A 56 -7.22 17.08 -2.31
CA ILE A 56 -6.02 16.28 -2.64
C ILE A 56 -6.34 14.90 -3.25
N THR A 57 -7.61 14.50 -3.29
CA THR A 57 -7.99 13.21 -3.88
C THR A 57 -7.64 13.18 -5.38
N PRO A 58 -6.97 12.13 -5.86
CA PRO A 58 -6.70 11.96 -7.29
C PRO A 58 -7.99 11.90 -8.13
N PRO A 59 -7.93 12.24 -9.43
CA PRO A 59 -9.05 12.05 -10.34
C PRO A 59 -9.33 10.54 -10.57
N GLY A 60 -10.55 10.19 -10.99
CA GLY A 60 -10.99 8.79 -11.13
C GLY A 60 -10.05 7.90 -11.97
N TYR A 61 -9.49 8.41 -13.06
CA TYR A 61 -8.56 7.65 -13.90
C TYR A 61 -7.23 7.32 -13.19
N ALA A 62 -6.86 8.05 -12.12
CA ALA A 62 -5.65 7.75 -11.35
C ALA A 62 -5.72 6.38 -10.65
N PHE A 63 -6.93 5.90 -10.34
CA PHE A 63 -7.15 4.61 -9.69
C PHE A 63 -6.87 3.40 -10.60
N THR A 64 -6.63 3.62 -11.90
CA THR A 64 -6.11 2.58 -12.81
C THR A 64 -4.77 2.00 -12.35
N VAL A 65 -4.03 2.71 -11.49
CA VAL A 65 -2.80 2.21 -10.84
C VAL A 65 -3.02 0.95 -10.01
N TRP A 66 -4.25 0.68 -9.55
CA TRP A 66 -4.56 -0.54 -8.82
C TRP A 66 -4.38 -1.79 -9.67
N ALA A 67 -4.64 -1.74 -10.97
CA ALA A 67 -4.47 -2.90 -11.85
C ALA A 67 -3.03 -3.47 -11.83
N PRO A 68 -1.96 -2.69 -12.08
CA PRO A 68 -0.60 -3.20 -11.96
C PRO A 68 -0.19 -3.52 -10.52
N ILE A 69 -0.73 -2.82 -9.50
CA ILE A 69 -0.47 -3.15 -8.09
C ILE A 69 -1.04 -4.53 -7.75
N PHE A 70 -2.31 -4.80 -8.10
CA PHE A 70 -2.96 -6.09 -7.90
C PHE A 70 -2.23 -7.19 -8.65
N ALA A 71 -1.88 -6.99 -9.92
CA ALA A 71 -1.12 -7.97 -10.71
C ALA A 71 0.22 -8.31 -10.04
N GLY A 72 0.97 -7.30 -9.58
CA GLY A 72 2.23 -7.49 -8.86
C GLY A 72 2.05 -8.24 -7.53
N CYS A 73 1.01 -7.90 -6.76
CA CYS A 73 0.71 -8.56 -5.48
C CYS A 73 0.27 -10.03 -5.66
N VAL A 74 -0.53 -10.33 -6.69
CA VAL A 74 -0.93 -11.69 -7.03
C VAL A 74 0.27 -12.49 -7.49
N ALA A 75 1.08 -11.96 -8.40
CA ALA A 75 2.27 -12.64 -8.89
C ALA A 75 3.25 -12.95 -7.76
N ASP A 76 3.47 -12.00 -6.85
CA ASP A 76 4.28 -12.21 -5.65
C ASP A 76 3.67 -13.28 -4.73
N THR A 77 2.37 -13.19 -4.44
CA THR A 77 1.67 -14.17 -3.60
C THR A 77 1.76 -15.58 -4.20
N VAL A 78 1.55 -15.75 -5.51
CA VAL A 78 1.73 -17.03 -6.20
C VAL A 78 3.16 -17.54 -6.05
N ALA A 79 4.17 -16.68 -6.24
CA ALA A 79 5.56 -17.07 -6.05
C ALA A 79 5.86 -17.52 -4.61
N GLN A 80 5.31 -16.82 -3.61
CA GLN A 80 5.41 -17.18 -2.19
C GLN A 80 4.61 -18.45 -1.85
N CYS A 81 3.57 -18.79 -2.61
CA CYS A 81 2.77 -20.00 -2.41
C CYS A 81 3.47 -21.27 -2.89
N ARG A 82 4.36 -21.19 -3.89
CA ARG A 82 5.10 -22.35 -4.41
C ARG A 82 5.93 -23.01 -3.31
N ALA A 83 6.16 -24.33 -3.40
CA ALA A 83 6.86 -25.10 -2.38
C ALA A 83 8.24 -24.53 -2.02
N THR A 84 8.99 -24.08 -3.02
CA THR A 84 10.30 -23.44 -2.84
C THR A 84 10.17 -22.03 -2.27
N GLY A 85 9.17 -21.25 -2.71
CA GLY A 85 8.90 -19.89 -2.24
C GLY A 85 8.46 -19.84 -0.78
N ARG A 86 7.53 -20.72 -0.39
CA ARG A 86 6.92 -20.77 0.94
C ARG A 86 7.94 -20.95 2.06
N ARG A 87 9.04 -21.65 1.79
CA ARG A 87 10.13 -21.89 2.75
C ARG A 87 11.20 -20.78 2.76
N ARG A 88 11.15 -19.82 1.82
CA ARG A 88 12.13 -18.72 1.78
C ARG A 88 11.96 -17.82 3.00
N GLU A 89 13.08 -17.33 3.50
CA GLU A 89 13.12 -16.35 4.59
C GLU A 89 12.31 -15.09 4.25
N ALA A 90 12.31 -14.67 2.98
CA ALA A 90 11.47 -13.58 2.51
C ALA A 90 9.99 -13.80 2.85
N SER A 91 9.44 -14.96 2.51
CA SER A 91 8.04 -15.30 2.79
C SER A 91 7.74 -15.39 4.28
N ARG A 92 8.67 -15.90 5.08
CA ARG A 92 8.54 -15.92 6.56
C ARG A 92 8.48 -14.50 7.13
N ARG A 93 9.29 -13.58 6.62
CA ARG A 93 9.35 -12.19 7.10
C ARG A 93 8.21 -11.31 6.63
N THR A 94 7.72 -11.50 5.41
CA THR A 94 6.72 -10.64 4.78
C THR A 94 5.30 -11.19 4.82
N GLY A 95 5.12 -12.51 4.86
CA GLY A 95 3.80 -13.11 4.65
C GLY A 95 2.73 -12.67 5.66
N TRP A 96 3.06 -12.59 6.95
CA TRP A 96 2.11 -12.12 7.98
C TRP A 96 1.77 -10.62 7.85
N PRO A 97 2.76 -9.71 7.77
CA PRO A 97 2.47 -8.31 7.48
C PRO A 97 1.65 -8.11 6.19
N LEU A 98 1.95 -8.84 5.12
CA LEU A 98 1.21 -8.72 3.86
C LEU A 98 -0.20 -9.27 3.95
N ALA A 99 -0.41 -10.40 4.63
CA ALA A 99 -1.74 -10.92 4.86
C ALA A 99 -2.61 -9.91 5.63
N GLY A 100 -2.06 -9.30 6.68
CA GLY A 100 -2.75 -8.23 7.41
C GLY A 100 -3.01 -6.99 6.55
N ALA A 101 -2.05 -6.57 5.72
CA ALA A 101 -2.22 -5.44 4.82
C ALA A 101 -3.33 -5.69 3.78
N TYR A 102 -3.36 -6.87 3.16
CA TYR A 102 -4.40 -7.26 2.20
C TYR A 102 -5.78 -7.36 2.86
N THR A 103 -5.87 -7.96 4.04
CA THR A 103 -7.12 -7.99 4.81
C THR A 103 -7.62 -6.59 5.12
N LEU A 104 -6.75 -5.67 5.60
CA LEU A 104 -7.17 -4.31 5.92
C LEU A 104 -7.56 -3.49 4.67
N ASN A 105 -6.90 -3.69 3.53
CA ASN A 105 -7.36 -3.09 2.27
C ASN A 105 -8.73 -3.65 1.84
N THR A 106 -8.96 -4.96 2.03
CA THR A 106 -10.26 -5.58 1.76
C THR A 106 -11.35 -4.97 2.65
N LEU A 107 -11.08 -4.85 3.95
CA LEU A 107 -12.00 -4.22 4.90
C LEU A 107 -12.23 -2.74 4.59
N TRP A 108 -11.20 -2.02 4.10
CA TRP A 108 -11.35 -0.65 3.64
C TRP A 108 -12.32 -0.56 2.45
N SER A 109 -12.19 -1.47 1.47
CA SER A 109 -13.09 -1.52 0.31
C SER A 109 -14.52 -1.81 0.74
N LEU A 110 -14.75 -2.81 1.60
CA LEU A 110 -16.07 -3.11 2.15
C LEU A 110 -16.66 -1.93 2.92
N ALA A 111 -15.85 -1.23 3.71
CA ALA A 111 -16.31 -0.04 4.42
C ALA A 111 -16.71 1.08 3.44
N ALA A 112 -15.97 1.27 2.34
CA ALA A 112 -16.31 2.26 1.32
C ALA A 112 -17.56 1.88 0.51
N GLN A 113 -17.79 0.59 0.24
CA GLN A 113 -18.99 0.10 -0.45
C GLN A 113 -20.26 0.22 0.42
N GLN A 114 -20.12 0.20 1.75
CA GLN A 114 -21.24 0.24 2.71
C GLN A 114 -21.47 1.62 3.35
N ASP A 115 -20.92 2.69 2.78
CA ASP A 115 -20.93 4.06 3.35
C ASP A 115 -20.40 4.14 4.81
N ARG A 116 -19.54 3.19 5.22
CA ARG A 116 -18.90 3.16 6.54
C ARG A 116 -17.56 3.91 6.53
N PHE A 117 -17.55 5.08 5.91
CA PHE A 117 -16.32 5.81 5.64
C PHE A 117 -15.58 6.25 6.91
N ALA A 118 -16.25 6.33 8.06
CA ALA A 118 -15.61 6.61 9.36
C ALA A 118 -14.51 5.62 9.75
N LEU A 119 -14.50 4.40 9.20
CA LEU A 119 -13.47 3.39 9.46
C LEU A 119 -12.21 3.57 8.61
N THR A 120 -12.34 4.23 7.46
CA THR A 120 -11.28 4.31 6.46
C THR A 120 -10.01 5.06 6.89
N PRO A 121 -10.07 6.11 7.76
CA PRO A 121 -8.89 6.79 8.28
C PRO A 121 -8.07 5.93 9.24
N LEU A 122 -8.61 4.81 9.73
CA LEU A 122 -7.88 3.83 10.52
C LEU A 122 -7.37 2.69 9.63
N LEU A 123 -8.26 2.10 8.83
CA LEU A 123 -7.96 0.88 8.06
C LEU A 123 -6.78 1.08 7.09
N LEU A 124 -6.79 2.16 6.31
CA LEU A 124 -5.80 2.35 5.24
C LEU A 124 -4.41 2.75 5.75
N PRO A 125 -4.26 3.63 6.75
CA PRO A 125 -2.95 3.87 7.38
C PRO A 125 -2.39 2.63 8.06
N THR A 126 -3.21 1.82 8.74
CA THR A 126 -2.75 0.56 9.33
C THR A 126 -2.32 -0.44 8.26
N ALA A 127 -3.07 -0.57 7.16
CA ALA A 127 -2.67 -1.41 6.03
C ALA A 127 -1.32 -0.96 5.44
N THR A 128 -1.15 0.35 5.24
CA THR A 128 0.09 0.96 4.76
C THR A 128 1.26 0.69 5.69
N ALA A 129 1.06 0.79 7.01
CA ALA A 129 2.09 0.48 8.00
C ALA A 129 2.53 -0.98 7.91
N LEU A 130 1.58 -1.92 7.77
CA LEU A 130 1.90 -3.35 7.59
C LEU A 130 2.65 -3.62 6.28
N THR A 131 2.26 -2.99 5.18
CA THR A 131 3.03 -3.04 3.92
C THR A 131 4.44 -2.48 4.12
N GLY A 132 4.58 -1.37 4.84
CA GLY A 132 5.87 -0.75 5.18
C GLY A 132 6.75 -1.67 6.03
N VAL A 133 6.17 -2.41 6.98
CA VAL A 133 6.86 -3.43 7.79
C VAL A 133 7.35 -4.56 6.89
N ALA A 134 6.51 -5.10 5.99
CA ALA A 134 6.91 -6.12 5.03
C ALA A 134 8.09 -5.65 4.18
N HIS A 135 7.95 -4.46 3.59
CA HIS A 135 8.94 -3.89 2.69
C HIS A 135 10.26 -3.58 3.39
N ARG A 136 10.22 -3.08 4.63
CA ARG A 136 11.42 -2.82 5.44
C ARG A 136 12.15 -4.12 5.80
N ARG A 137 11.41 -5.17 6.19
CA ARG A 137 12.00 -6.48 6.52
C ARG A 137 12.74 -7.11 5.34
N LEU A 138 12.28 -6.87 4.10
CA LEU A 138 12.98 -7.29 2.88
C LEU A 138 14.33 -6.60 2.70
N GLN A 139 14.48 -5.35 3.15
CA GLN A 139 15.74 -4.63 3.01
C GLN A 139 16.87 -5.22 3.85
N HIS A 140 16.54 -6.03 4.86
CA HIS A 140 17.53 -6.70 5.71
C HIS A 140 17.84 -8.13 5.26
N LEU A 141 17.36 -8.56 4.09
CA LEU A 141 17.72 -9.84 3.51
C LEU A 141 18.96 -9.71 2.64
N GLN A 142 19.76 -10.77 2.58
CA GLN A 142 20.91 -10.83 1.67
C GLN A 142 20.42 -10.86 0.21
N ASP A 143 19.52 -11.79 -0.13
CA ASP A 143 18.92 -11.94 -1.46
C ASP A 143 17.37 -11.91 -1.41
N PRO A 144 16.75 -10.72 -1.30
CA PRO A 144 15.31 -10.60 -1.35
C PRO A 144 14.79 -10.80 -2.78
N PRO A 145 13.70 -11.54 -2.98
CA PRO A 145 13.07 -11.67 -4.29
C PRO A 145 12.68 -10.30 -4.86
N ARG A 146 13.14 -10.00 -6.07
CA ARG A 146 12.87 -8.72 -6.75
C ARG A 146 11.36 -8.46 -6.89
N LEU A 147 10.58 -9.49 -7.21
CA LEU A 147 9.13 -9.40 -7.35
C LEU A 147 8.46 -8.93 -6.05
N THR A 148 8.81 -9.53 -4.91
CA THR A 148 8.29 -9.12 -3.59
C THR A 148 8.66 -7.69 -3.27
N ALA A 149 9.90 -7.27 -3.56
CA ALA A 149 10.31 -5.89 -3.36
C ALA A 149 9.52 -4.89 -4.23
N LEU A 150 9.30 -5.22 -5.51
CA LEU A 150 8.52 -4.39 -6.43
C LEU A 150 7.04 -4.32 -6.04
N ALA A 151 6.40 -5.46 -5.73
CA ALA A 151 4.98 -5.53 -5.36
C ALA A 151 4.70 -4.75 -4.07
N THR A 152 5.48 -5.02 -3.01
CA THR A 152 5.34 -4.30 -1.74
C THR A 152 5.71 -2.82 -1.85
N GLY A 153 6.69 -2.49 -2.69
CA GLY A 153 7.07 -1.10 -2.98
C GLY A 153 5.96 -0.33 -3.67
N ALA A 154 5.35 -0.91 -4.70
CA ALA A 154 4.22 -0.33 -5.44
C ALA A 154 3.00 -0.11 -4.53
N LEU A 155 2.64 -1.13 -3.74
CA LEU A 155 1.53 -1.03 -2.79
C LEU A 155 1.80 0.09 -1.77
N LEU A 156 2.98 0.13 -1.17
CA LEU A 156 3.36 1.14 -0.18
C LEU A 156 3.29 2.57 -0.72
N GLY A 157 3.80 2.79 -1.94
CA GLY A 157 3.84 4.12 -2.55
C GLY A 157 2.44 4.69 -2.77
N TRP A 158 1.53 3.87 -3.29
CA TRP A 158 0.14 4.26 -3.49
C TRP A 158 -0.63 4.42 -2.16
N THR A 159 -0.57 3.42 -1.28
CA THR A 159 -1.39 3.44 -0.06
C THR A 159 -0.91 4.50 0.94
N ALA A 160 0.35 4.95 0.89
CA ALA A 160 0.82 6.09 1.66
C ALA A 160 0.09 7.39 1.30
N LEU A 161 -0.10 7.67 0.00
CA LEU A 161 -0.86 8.84 -0.44
C LEU A 161 -2.35 8.69 -0.14
N ALA A 162 -2.90 7.51 -0.43
CA ALA A 162 -4.30 7.23 -0.15
C ALA A 162 -4.60 7.33 1.36
N SER A 163 -3.66 6.95 2.24
CA SER A 163 -3.75 7.16 3.68
C SER A 163 -3.88 8.64 4.05
N THR A 164 -3.11 9.54 3.42
CA THR A 164 -3.26 10.99 3.61
C THR A 164 -4.64 11.47 3.17
N VAL A 165 -5.15 10.98 2.04
CA VAL A 165 -6.49 11.33 1.55
C VAL A 165 -7.57 10.87 2.55
N ASN A 166 -7.45 9.65 3.08
CA ASN A 166 -8.41 9.12 4.05
C ASN A 166 -8.35 9.87 5.39
N LEU A 167 -7.16 10.25 5.86
CA LEU A 167 -7.02 11.12 7.03
C LEU A 167 -7.61 12.52 6.79
N ALA A 168 -7.44 13.09 5.60
CA ALA A 168 -8.07 14.35 5.23
C ALA A 168 -9.60 14.24 5.16
N ALA A 169 -10.11 13.11 4.69
CA ALA A 169 -11.54 12.82 4.65
C ALA A 169 -12.16 12.65 6.05
N ALA A 170 -11.37 12.33 7.08
CA ALA A 170 -11.83 12.39 8.47
C ALA A 170 -12.32 13.80 8.86
N ALA A 171 -11.66 14.85 8.37
CA ALA A 171 -12.13 16.21 8.59
C ALA A 171 -13.47 16.48 7.87
N ARG A 172 -13.68 15.88 6.69
CA ARG A 172 -14.95 15.96 5.94
C ARG A 172 -16.09 15.29 6.71
N LEU A 173 -15.82 14.17 7.37
CA LEU A 173 -16.77 13.47 8.25
C LEU A 173 -17.22 14.35 9.43
N LEU A 174 -16.32 15.19 9.95
CA LEU A 174 -16.61 16.15 11.03
C LEU A 174 -17.28 17.44 10.53
N GLY A 175 -17.70 17.49 9.26
CA GLY A 175 -18.41 18.64 8.67
C GLY A 175 -17.51 19.75 8.13
N ALA A 176 -16.19 19.57 8.09
CA ALA A 176 -15.29 20.59 7.56
C ALA A 176 -15.55 20.81 6.05
N PRO A 177 -15.66 22.06 5.57
CA PRO A 177 -15.90 22.36 4.16
C PRO A 177 -14.73 21.86 3.29
N LYS A 178 -15.07 21.33 2.10
CA LYS A 178 -14.10 20.68 1.18
C LYS A 178 -12.94 21.58 0.76
N ALA A 179 -13.23 22.85 0.46
CA ALA A 179 -12.30 23.78 -0.19
C ALA A 179 -12.13 25.11 0.57
N SER A 180 -12.33 25.12 1.89
CA SER A 180 -11.96 26.31 2.67
C SER A 180 -10.44 26.53 2.66
N PRO A 181 -9.96 27.77 2.88
CA PRO A 181 -8.53 28.05 2.98
C PRO A 181 -7.82 27.16 4.00
N ALA A 182 -8.45 26.91 5.16
CA ALA A 182 -7.91 26.03 6.20
C ALA A 182 -7.81 24.56 5.73
N ALA A 183 -8.83 24.03 5.05
CA ALA A 183 -8.81 22.68 4.51
C ALA A 183 -7.73 22.50 3.44
N ILE A 184 -7.59 23.49 2.54
CA ILE A 184 -6.53 23.50 1.51
C ILE A 184 -5.16 23.52 2.17
N ALA A 185 -4.93 24.38 3.17
CA ALA A 185 -3.66 24.46 3.88
C ALA A 185 -3.32 23.14 4.60
N ALA A 186 -4.27 22.58 5.36
CA ALA A 186 -4.07 21.35 6.11
C ALA A 186 -3.79 20.13 5.20
N THR A 187 -4.55 19.99 4.12
CA THR A 187 -4.37 18.87 3.17
C THR A 187 -3.08 18.99 2.35
N SER A 188 -2.69 20.20 1.94
CA SER A 188 -1.38 20.45 1.31
C SER A 188 -0.20 20.21 2.26
N ALA A 189 -0.33 20.58 3.53
CA ALA A 189 0.67 20.26 4.56
C ALA A 189 0.79 18.74 4.76
N GLY A 190 -0.34 18.04 4.85
CA GLY A 190 -0.38 16.57 4.93
C GLY A 190 0.27 15.90 3.72
N LEU A 191 0.00 16.38 2.51
CA LEU A 191 0.62 15.87 1.28
C LEU A 191 2.14 16.10 1.26
N SER A 192 2.59 17.27 1.71
CA SER A 192 4.01 17.60 1.82
C SER A 192 4.72 16.71 2.85
N LEU A 193 4.09 16.48 4.01
CA LEU A 193 4.62 15.60 5.05
C LEU A 193 4.77 14.17 4.54
N THR A 194 3.72 13.60 3.95
CA THR A 194 3.76 12.25 3.37
C THR A 194 4.82 12.14 2.28
N THR A 195 4.97 13.18 1.46
CA THR A 195 6.02 13.21 0.44
C THR A 195 7.42 13.21 1.06
N GLY A 196 7.65 13.99 2.11
CA GLY A 196 8.92 13.98 2.85
C GLY A 196 9.25 12.62 3.45
N ILE A 197 8.24 11.97 4.04
CA ILE A 197 8.37 10.60 4.58
C ILE A 197 8.70 9.61 3.46
N LEU A 198 7.98 9.64 2.33
CA LEU A 198 8.23 8.78 1.18
C LEU A 198 9.62 9.01 0.59
N ALA A 199 10.05 10.27 0.40
CA ALA A 199 11.38 10.59 -0.10
C ALA A 199 12.48 10.05 0.83
N ARG A 200 12.34 10.27 2.14
CA ARG A 200 13.27 9.71 3.15
C ARG A 200 13.29 8.18 3.10
N TYR A 201 12.13 7.55 2.95
CA TYR A 201 11.99 6.10 2.87
C TYR A 201 12.62 5.53 1.60
N ILE A 202 12.32 6.11 0.43
CA ILE A 202 12.89 5.74 -0.87
C ILE A 202 14.42 5.85 -0.83
N ALA A 203 14.98 6.91 -0.24
CA ALA A 203 16.42 7.06 -0.09
C ALA A 203 17.03 5.93 0.76
N GLY A 204 16.36 5.54 1.85
CA GLY A 204 16.85 4.54 2.82
C GLY A 204 16.63 3.07 2.47
N ASN A 205 15.73 2.73 1.53
CA ASN A 205 15.31 1.33 1.32
C ASN A 205 15.57 0.83 -0.13
N PRO A 206 16.76 0.26 -0.44
CA PRO A 206 17.19 -0.38 -1.68
C PRO A 206 16.18 -0.72 -2.75
N ARG A 207 15.48 -1.77 -2.35
CA ARG A 207 14.87 -2.74 -3.22
C ARG A 207 13.42 -2.34 -3.34
N GLY A 208 12.95 -2.21 -4.59
CA GLY A 208 11.57 -1.81 -4.85
C GLY A 208 11.29 -0.31 -4.75
N ALA A 209 12.27 0.52 -4.40
CA ALA A 209 12.09 1.97 -4.31
C ALA A 209 11.61 2.63 -5.61
N THR A 210 11.97 2.06 -6.77
CA THR A 210 11.43 2.54 -8.04
C THR A 210 9.93 2.32 -8.14
N ALA A 211 9.41 1.20 -7.64
CA ALA A 211 7.97 0.92 -7.64
C ALA A 211 7.24 1.82 -6.65
N THR A 212 7.82 2.08 -5.47
CA THR A 212 7.31 3.08 -4.51
C THR A 212 7.26 4.47 -5.12
N ALA A 213 8.34 4.89 -5.77
CA ALA A 213 8.41 6.19 -6.43
C ALA A 213 7.41 6.31 -7.58
N THR A 214 7.29 5.29 -8.44
CA THR A 214 6.38 5.32 -9.59
C THR A 214 4.92 5.46 -9.17
N THR A 215 4.46 4.65 -8.22
CA THR A 215 3.05 4.66 -7.77
C THR A 215 2.70 5.93 -7.00
N SER A 216 3.60 6.42 -6.15
CA SER A 216 3.39 7.70 -5.45
C SER A 216 3.45 8.90 -6.40
N ALA A 217 4.45 8.96 -7.29
CA ALA A 217 4.56 10.03 -8.29
C ALA A 217 3.34 10.05 -9.22
N TRP A 218 2.77 8.90 -9.58
CA TRP A 218 1.53 8.83 -10.36
C TRP A 218 0.35 9.51 -9.66
N GLY A 219 0.10 9.18 -8.38
CA GLY A 219 -0.98 9.82 -7.61
C GLY A 219 -0.78 11.32 -7.46
N LEU A 220 0.44 11.76 -7.17
CA LEU A 220 0.78 13.17 -7.05
C LEU A 220 0.64 13.91 -8.40
N ALA A 221 1.13 13.34 -9.49
CA ALA A 221 1.09 13.95 -10.81
C ALA A 221 -0.35 14.12 -11.30
N THR A 222 -1.19 13.09 -11.13
CA THR A 222 -2.60 13.16 -11.53
C THR A 222 -3.37 14.21 -10.72
N THR A 223 -3.14 14.33 -9.41
CA THR A 223 -3.69 15.42 -8.60
C THR A 223 -3.20 16.80 -9.08
N ALA A 224 -1.91 16.94 -9.41
CA ALA A 224 -1.32 18.20 -9.89
C ALA A 224 -1.93 18.66 -11.24
N LEU A 225 -2.19 17.70 -12.13
CA LEU A 225 -2.71 17.93 -13.47
C LEU A 225 -4.23 18.12 -13.51
N THR A 226 -4.94 17.87 -12.41
CA THR A 226 -6.41 18.00 -12.36
C THR A 226 -6.83 19.47 -12.24
N PRO A 227 -7.43 20.11 -13.27
CA PRO A 227 -7.67 21.55 -13.28
C PRO A 227 -8.68 22.03 -12.25
N SER A 228 -9.61 21.16 -11.84
CA SER A 228 -10.64 21.46 -10.82
C SER A 228 -10.09 21.54 -9.40
N ARG A 229 -8.81 21.16 -9.17
CA ARG A 229 -8.17 21.28 -7.84
C ARG A 229 -7.65 22.70 -7.62
N PRO A 230 -7.68 23.22 -6.37
CA PRO A 230 -7.16 24.54 -6.06
C PRO A 230 -5.71 24.73 -6.51
N PRO A 231 -5.30 25.94 -6.94
CA PRO A 231 -3.93 26.20 -7.43
C PRO A 231 -2.85 25.79 -6.43
N ALA A 232 -3.05 26.06 -5.13
CA ALA A 232 -2.12 25.68 -4.09
C ALA A 232 -1.94 24.15 -4.00
N THR A 233 -3.04 23.39 -4.02
CA THR A 233 -2.99 21.92 -4.00
C THR A 233 -2.27 21.36 -5.22
N ARG A 234 -2.54 21.91 -6.41
CA ARG A 234 -1.87 21.51 -7.64
C ARG A 234 -0.36 21.79 -7.60
N ALA A 235 0.03 22.97 -7.13
CA ALA A 235 1.43 23.35 -6.98
C ALA A 235 2.17 22.44 -5.98
N THR A 236 1.56 22.17 -4.82
CA THR A 236 2.11 21.23 -3.82
C THR A 236 2.28 19.83 -4.41
N ALA A 237 1.26 19.32 -5.12
CA ALA A 237 1.33 17.99 -5.74
C ALA A 237 2.38 17.91 -6.85
N ALA A 238 2.57 18.97 -7.64
CA ALA A 238 3.62 19.06 -8.65
C ALA A 238 5.03 19.05 -8.02
N ALA A 239 5.26 19.89 -7.01
CA ALA A 239 6.51 19.93 -6.27
C ALA A 239 6.81 18.57 -5.61
N ALA A 240 5.79 17.93 -5.03
CA ALA A 240 5.90 16.62 -4.43
C ALA A 240 6.26 15.53 -5.45
N THR A 241 5.65 15.55 -6.64
CA THR A 241 5.98 14.65 -7.76
C THR A 241 7.46 14.77 -8.12
N LEU A 242 7.94 16.00 -8.32
CA LEU A 242 9.34 16.26 -8.67
C LEU A 242 10.29 15.80 -7.57
N ALA A 243 9.95 16.01 -6.30
CA ALA A 243 10.75 15.56 -5.17
C ALA A 243 10.91 14.03 -5.15
N VAL A 244 9.81 13.28 -5.31
CA VAL A 244 9.84 11.80 -5.36
C VAL A 244 10.69 11.30 -6.53
N ILE A 245 10.49 11.86 -7.73
CA ILE A 245 11.25 11.49 -8.93
C ILE A 245 12.74 11.81 -8.75
N ALA A 246 13.07 13.00 -8.26
CA ALA A 246 14.45 13.42 -8.04
C ALA A 246 15.16 12.52 -7.03
N THR A 247 14.50 12.14 -5.92
CA THR A 247 15.05 11.21 -4.94
C THR A 247 15.31 9.82 -5.55
N ALA A 248 14.35 9.29 -6.32
CA ALA A 248 14.52 8.01 -7.00
C ALA A 248 15.65 8.05 -8.05
N ALA A 249 15.77 9.15 -8.80
CA ALA A 249 16.81 9.35 -9.81
C ALA A 249 18.21 9.49 -9.21
N ARG A 250 18.38 10.33 -8.18
CA ARG A 250 19.66 10.49 -7.45
C ARG A 250 20.14 9.16 -6.88
N ARG A 251 19.21 8.31 -6.46
CA ARG A 251 19.54 6.99 -5.97
C ARG A 251 20.06 6.05 -7.04
N ARG A 252 19.43 6.00 -8.23
CA ARG A 252 19.90 5.13 -9.31
C ARG A 252 21.33 5.44 -9.78
N ARG A 253 21.81 6.66 -9.49
CA ARG A 253 23.17 7.12 -9.81
C ARG A 253 24.21 6.76 -8.74
N ARG A 254 23.79 6.30 -7.56
CA ARG A 254 24.66 5.85 -6.46
C ARG A 254 24.71 4.34 -6.43
#